data_AF-A0A661CRN4-F1
#
_entry.id   AF-A0A661CRN4-F1
#
_cell.length_a   1.000
_cell.length_b   1.000
_cell.length_c   1.000
_cell.angle_alpha   90.00
_cell.angle_beta   90.00
_cell.angle_gamma   90.00
#
_symmetry.space_group_name_H-M   'P 1'
#
loop_
_entity.id
_entity.type
_entity.pdbx_description
1 polymer ?
#
loop_
_entity_poly.entity_id
_entity_poly.type
_entity_poly.pdbx_seq_one_letter_code
_entity_poly.pdbx_strand_id
1 'polypeptide(L)'
;MKPRKICDGVQWMGAIDWNRRLFDSLIPLPDGTSYNAYLVRGSEKTALLDTVDPAKESLLMRQLEGVERIDYVVSHHTEQDHSGAIPAVLEKYGDAQ
;
A
#
# COMPACT_ATOMS: atom_id res chain seq x y z
N MET A 1 -5.33 -9.25 6.31
CA MET A 1 -5.98 -8.06 6.90
C MET A 1 -7.02 -7.54 5.91
N LYS A 2 -8.16 -7.03 6.38
CA LYS A 2 -9.16 -6.33 5.55
C LYS A 2 -8.88 -4.81 5.56
N PRO A 3 -9.16 -4.07 4.47
CA PRO A 3 -9.07 -2.60 4.47
C PRO A 3 -9.92 -2.00 5.58
N ARG A 4 -9.45 -0.93 6.22
CA ARG A 4 -10.18 -0.25 7.30
C ARG A 4 -10.55 1.16 6.87
N LYS A 5 -11.80 1.57 7.09
CA LYS A 5 -12.23 2.95 6.87
C LYS A 5 -11.54 3.87 7.88
N ILE A 6 -10.95 4.96 7.40
CA ILE A 6 -10.44 6.04 8.26
C ILE A 6 -11.51 7.13 8.36
N CYS A 7 -11.95 7.63 7.21
CA CYS A 7 -13.04 8.57 7.08
C CYS A 7 -13.78 8.32 5.75
N ASP A 8 -14.76 9.14 5.40
CA ASP A 8 -15.46 9.01 4.13
C ASP A 8 -14.49 9.17 2.95
N GLY A 9 -14.56 8.23 2.00
CA GLY A 9 -13.65 8.19 0.84
C GLY A 9 -12.24 7.66 1.12
N VAL A 10 -11.80 7.49 2.38
CA VAL A 10 -10.42 7.08 2.69
C VAL A 10 -10.37 5.75 3.43
N GLN A 11 -9.61 4.80 2.88
CA GLN A 11 -9.35 3.51 3.51
C GLN A 11 -7.86 3.29 3.74
N TRP A 12 -7.53 2.80 4.93
CA TRP A 12 -6.22 2.23 5.22
C TRP A 12 -6.12 0.81 4.66
N MET A 13 -5.02 0.56 3.97
CA MET A 13 -4.61 -0.71 3.37
C MET A 13 -3.14 -1.01 3.70
N GLY A 14 -2.66 -2.15 3.22
CA GLY A 14 -1.25 -2.56 3.34
C GLY A 14 -1.07 -3.73 4.30
N ALA A 15 -0.07 -3.65 5.18
CA ALA A 15 0.34 -4.80 5.98
C ALA A 15 0.87 -4.41 7.37
N ILE A 16 0.55 -5.23 8.37
CA ILE A 16 1.29 -5.25 9.64
C ILE A 16 2.33 -6.36 9.57
N ASP A 17 3.57 -6.05 9.90
CA ASP A 17 4.69 -6.97 9.95
C ASP A 17 5.24 -7.14 11.37
N TRP A 18 4.55 -7.97 12.15
CA TRP A 18 4.96 -8.35 13.50
C TRP A 18 6.30 -9.09 13.54
N ASN A 19 6.80 -9.59 12.41
CA ASN A 19 8.02 -10.38 12.34
C ASN A 19 9.25 -9.55 11.91
N ARG A 20 9.07 -8.31 11.47
CA ARG A 20 10.20 -7.42 11.16
C ARG A 20 10.96 -7.11 12.44
N ARG A 21 12.29 -7.26 12.41
CA ARG A 21 13.16 -7.01 13.57
C ARG A 21 14.13 -5.85 13.38
N LEU A 22 14.37 -5.44 12.14
CA LEU A 22 15.21 -4.32 11.78
C LEU A 22 14.49 -3.45 10.75
N PHE A 23 14.53 -2.14 10.96
CA PHE A 23 14.22 -1.12 9.96
C PHE A 23 15.53 -0.71 9.29
N ASP A 24 15.52 -0.69 7.95
CA ASP A 24 16.68 -0.42 7.10
C ASP A 24 17.96 -1.20 7.52
N SER A 25 17.77 -2.44 7.97
CA SER A 25 18.84 -3.31 8.49
C SER A 25 19.67 -2.75 9.66
N LEU A 26 19.26 -1.64 10.27
CA LEU A 26 20.06 -0.90 11.25
C LEU A 26 19.31 -0.67 12.56
N ILE A 27 18.04 -0.26 12.49
CA ILE A 27 17.29 0.20 13.65
C ILE A 27 16.41 -0.94 14.19
N PRO A 28 16.55 -1.37 15.46
CA PRO A 28 15.73 -2.43 16.03
C PRO A 28 14.23 -2.10 16.05
N LEU A 29 13.40 -3.09 15.71
CA LEU A 29 11.94 -3.04 15.77
C LEU A 29 11.42 -4.14 16.70
N PRO A 30 11.42 -3.93 18.03
CA PRO A 30 10.98 -4.95 18.99
C PRO A 30 9.50 -5.32 18.81
N ASP A 31 8.67 -4.36 18.39
CA ASP A 31 7.22 -4.51 18.23
C ASP A 31 6.78 -4.72 16.77
N GLY A 32 7.73 -4.92 15.86
CA GLY A 32 7.47 -4.99 14.42
C GLY A 32 7.21 -3.61 13.80
N THR A 33 6.58 -3.61 12.62
CA THR A 33 6.24 -2.38 11.89
C THR A 33 4.96 -2.57 11.06
N SER A 34 4.54 -1.53 10.35
CA SER A 34 3.49 -1.56 9.34
C SER A 34 3.94 -0.88 8.06
N TYR A 35 3.51 -1.41 6.92
CA TYR A 35 3.61 -0.74 5.62
C TYR A 35 2.21 -0.26 5.26
N ASN A 36 2.03 1.06 5.23
CA ASN A 36 0.73 1.69 5.16
C ASN A 36 0.50 2.24 3.76
N ALA A 37 -0.53 1.74 3.09
CA ALA A 37 -1.05 2.30 1.85
C ALA A 37 -2.44 2.87 2.10
N TYR A 38 -2.84 3.88 1.33
CA TYR A 38 -4.17 4.49 1.48
C TYR A 38 -4.89 4.56 0.15
N LEU A 39 -6.12 4.03 0.13
CA LEU A 39 -7.00 4.18 -1.01
C LEU A 39 -7.94 5.36 -0.78
N VAL A 40 -7.79 6.38 -1.62
CA VAL A 40 -8.58 7.60 -1.60
C VAL A 40 -9.52 7.59 -2.79
N ARG A 41 -10.82 7.55 -2.53
CA ARG A 41 -11.89 7.64 -3.54
C ARG A 41 -12.46 9.05 -3.52
N GLY A 42 -12.15 9.81 -4.56
CA GLY A 42 -12.81 11.08 -4.86
C GLY A 42 -14.15 10.87 -5.56
N SER A 43 -14.79 11.97 -5.95
CA SER A 43 -16.03 11.94 -6.73
C SER A 43 -15.83 11.41 -8.15
N GLU A 44 -14.65 11.66 -8.74
CA GLU A 44 -14.35 11.33 -10.14
C GLU A 44 -13.21 10.33 -10.29
N LYS A 45 -12.24 10.35 -9.37
CA LYS A 45 -10.99 9.60 -9.49
C LYS A 45 -10.62 8.89 -8.20
N THR A 46 -9.88 7.80 -8.33
CA THR A 46 -9.34 7.01 -7.22
C THR A 46 -7.82 7.07 -7.22
N ALA A 47 -7.22 7.36 -6.07
CA ALA A 47 -5.78 7.37 -5.89
C ALA A 47 -5.36 6.32 -4.86
N LEU A 48 -4.26 5.61 -5.13
CA LEU A 48 -3.55 4.81 -4.15
C LEU A 48 -2.29 5.58 -3.72
N LEU A 49 -2.18 5.85 -2.44
CA LEU A 49 -1.05 6.54 -1.83
C LEU A 49 -0.11 5.50 -1.23
N ASP A 50 1.13 5.48 -1.73
CA ASP A 50 2.16 4.47 -1.49
C ASP A 50 1.69 3.03 -1.72
N THR A 51 2.63 2.10 -1.55
CA THR A 51 2.39 0.66 -1.58
C THR A 51 3.03 0.00 -0.35
N VAL A 52 3.57 -1.20 -0.50
CA VAL A 52 4.16 -1.96 0.61
C VAL A 52 5.49 -2.58 0.19
N ASP A 53 6.28 -2.98 1.19
CA ASP A 53 7.43 -3.86 1.01
C ASP A 53 7.07 -5.08 0.12
N PRO A 54 7.94 -5.49 -0.83
CA PRO A 54 7.67 -6.59 -1.74
C PRO A 54 7.27 -7.90 -1.05
N ALA A 55 7.79 -8.18 0.15
CA ALA A 55 7.41 -9.37 0.92
C ALA A 55 5.93 -9.37 1.36
N LYS A 56 5.26 -8.21 1.28
CA LYS A 56 3.84 -8.03 1.63
C LYS A 56 2.95 -7.72 0.42
N GLU A 57 3.49 -7.72 -0.79
CA GLU A 57 2.76 -7.39 -2.03
C GLU A 57 1.44 -8.17 -2.17
N SER A 58 1.49 -9.51 -2.02
CA SER A 58 0.30 -10.37 -2.14
C SER A 58 -0.85 -9.99 -1.20
N LEU A 59 -0.53 -9.40 -0.04
CA LEU A 59 -1.53 -8.94 0.92
C LEU A 59 -2.19 -7.64 0.46
N LEU A 60 -1.42 -6.71 -0.11
CA LEU A 60 -1.97 -5.50 -0.73
C LEU A 60 -2.81 -5.85 -1.96
N MET A 61 -2.32 -6.72 -2.84
CA MET A 61 -3.04 -7.12 -4.05
C MET A 61 -4.39 -7.78 -3.76
N ARG A 62 -4.46 -8.60 -2.71
CA ARG A 62 -5.73 -9.17 -2.22
C ARG A 62 -6.71 -8.10 -1.73
N GLN A 63 -6.21 -7.07 -1.04
CA GLN A 63 -7.06 -5.95 -0.59
C GLN A 63 -7.59 -5.13 -1.76
N LEU A 64 -6.86 -5.10 -2.87
CA LEU A 64 -7.21 -4.42 -4.10
C LEU A 64 -8.13 -5.26 -5.01
N GLU A 65 -8.48 -6.51 -4.70
CA GLU A 65 -9.34 -7.36 -5.55
C GLU A 65 -10.71 -6.73 -5.85
N GLY A 66 -11.30 -6.01 -4.90
CA GLY A 66 -12.58 -5.31 -5.07
C GLY A 66 -12.47 -3.86 -5.53
N VAL A 67 -11.30 -3.43 -5.99
CA VAL A 67 -11.07 -2.07 -6.51
C VAL A 67 -11.04 -2.14 -8.03
N GLU A 68 -12.05 -1.57 -8.67
CA GLU A 68 -12.20 -1.67 -10.13
C GLU A 68 -11.24 -0.75 -10.88
N ARG A 69 -10.89 0.39 -10.29
CA ARG A 69 -10.09 1.44 -10.94
C ARG A 69 -9.20 2.16 -9.94
N ILE A 70 -7.97 2.42 -10.37
CA ILE A 70 -7.03 3.34 -9.75
C ILE A 70 -6.57 4.28 -10.87
N ASP A 71 -6.76 5.57 -10.69
CA ASP A 71 -6.35 6.62 -11.63
C ASP A 71 -4.94 7.11 -11.35
N TYR A 72 -4.52 7.07 -10.08
CA TYR A 72 -3.24 7.59 -9.64
C TYR A 72 -2.56 6.65 -8.64
N VAL A 73 -1.27 6.42 -8.82
CA VAL A 73 -0.40 5.85 -7.79
C VAL A 73 0.54 6.95 -7.30
N VAL A 74 0.26 7.49 -6.13
CA VAL A 74 1.05 8.56 -5.52
C VAL A 74 2.14 7.95 -4.67
N SER A 75 3.37 7.93 -5.18
CA SER A 75 4.56 7.52 -4.43
C SER A 75 5.13 8.72 -3.68
N HIS A 76 5.05 8.73 -2.34
CA HIS A 76 5.67 9.76 -1.51
C HIS A 76 7.17 9.51 -1.33
N HIS A 77 7.56 8.24 -1.25
CA HIS A 77 8.94 7.82 -1.01
C HIS A 77 9.34 6.71 -1.97
N THR A 78 10.58 6.76 -2.44
CA THR A 78 11.09 5.78 -3.41
C THR A 78 11.65 4.52 -2.78
N GLU A 79 11.76 4.47 -1.44
CA GLU A 79 12.27 3.31 -0.70
C GLU A 79 11.36 2.09 -0.87
N GLN A 80 11.94 0.89 -0.89
CA GLN A 80 11.23 -0.32 -1.30
C GLN A 80 10.07 -0.69 -0.38
N ASP A 81 10.12 -0.32 0.89
CA ASP A 81 9.05 -0.55 1.85
C ASP A 81 7.81 0.31 1.61
N HIS A 82 7.92 1.34 0.76
CA HIS A 82 6.83 2.19 0.27
C HIS A 82 6.51 1.96 -1.21
N SER A 83 7.53 1.83 -2.06
CA SER A 83 7.38 1.80 -3.52
C SER A 83 7.48 0.39 -4.13
N GLY A 84 7.87 -0.61 -3.34
CA GLY A 84 8.29 -1.91 -3.83
C GLY A 84 7.21 -2.70 -4.57
N ALA A 85 5.93 -2.46 -4.26
CA ALA A 85 4.80 -3.11 -4.92
C ALA A 85 4.14 -2.26 -6.03
N ILE A 86 4.67 -1.07 -6.36
CA ILE A 86 4.16 -0.24 -7.46
C ILE A 86 4.11 -1.00 -8.80
N PRO A 87 5.14 -1.78 -9.20
CA PRO A 87 5.09 -2.52 -10.47
C PRO A 87 3.88 -3.46 -10.57
N ALA A 88 3.58 -4.22 -9.51
CA ALA A 88 2.43 -5.12 -9.49
C ALA A 88 1.09 -4.37 -9.49
N VAL A 89 1.02 -3.20 -8.85
CA VAL A 89 -0.16 -2.33 -8.91
C VAL A 89 -0.38 -1.82 -10.33
N LEU A 90 0.65 -1.30 -11.01
CA LEU A 90 0.54 -0.78 -12.37
C LEU A 90 0.29 -1.88 -13.41
N GLU A 91 0.80 -3.09 -13.21
CA GLU A 91 0.45 -4.25 -14.05
C GLU A 91 -1.05 -4.56 -13.97
N LYS A 92 -1.65 -4.45 -12.77
CA LYS A 92 -3.09 -4.64 -12.59
C LYS A 92 -3.93 -3.45 -13.08
N TYR A 93 -3.43 -2.23 -12.93
CA TYR A 93 -4.12 -0.99 -13.27
C TYR A 93 -3.33 -0.19 -14.33
N GLY A 94 -3.27 -0.71 -15.55
CA GLY A 94 -2.42 -0.17 -16.62
C GLY A 94 -2.75 1.26 -17.07
N ASP A 95 -3.93 1.78 -16.73
CA ASP A 95 -4.33 3.17 -17.03
C ASP A 95 -3.97 4.16 -15.91
N ALA A 96 -3.45 3.69 -14.78
CA ALA A 96 -3.06 4.54 -13.66
C ALA A 96 -1.82 5.38 -14.01
N GLN A 97 -1.80 6.64 -13.55
CA GLN A 97 -0.67 7.57 -13.66
C GLN A 97 0.20 7.59 -12.41
#